data_AF-A0A316XDI2-F1
#
_entry.id   AF-A0A316XDI2-F1
#
_cell.length_a   1.000
_cell.length_b   1.000
_cell.length_c   1.000
_cell.angle_alpha   90.00
_cell.angle_beta   90.00
_cell.angle_gamma   90.00
#
_symmetry.space_group_name_H-M   'P 1'
#
loop_
_entity.id
_entity.type
_entity.pdbx_description
1 polymer ?
#
loop_
_entity_poly.entity_id
_entity_poly.type
_entity_poly.pdbx_seq_one_letter_code
_entity_poly.pdbx_strand_id
1 'polypeptide(L)'
;MNYKLELNTQEPNSKIVFNTIIFDSFKINIVERYIGSAKSRPTLCEALFKVRTLDDQLVQRRDGNTRVKIKGDDFETYQGLSRMLNSYEYKNKLLSRKDADQDYVHFILRMVIMNYDLN
;
A
#
# COMPACT_ATOMS: atom_id res chain seq x y z
N MET A 1 5.55 -6.76 -15.32
CA MET A 1 6.47 -6.67 -14.18
C MET A 1 6.02 -7.68 -13.15
N ASN A 2 6.92 -8.54 -12.68
CA ASN A 2 6.57 -9.54 -11.68
C ASN A 2 6.55 -8.88 -10.30
N TYR A 3 5.51 -9.14 -9.52
CA TYR A 3 5.40 -8.69 -8.14
C TYR A 3 4.61 -9.71 -7.31
N LYS A 4 4.85 -9.71 -6.01
CA LYS A 4 4.02 -10.39 -5.02
C LYS A 4 3.36 -9.35 -4.13
N LEU A 5 2.03 -9.40 -4.04
CA LEU A 5 1.24 -8.53 -3.18
C LEU A 5 0.84 -9.30 -1.91
N GLU A 6 1.28 -8.80 -0.76
CA GLU A 6 0.94 -9.32 0.56
C GLU A 6 0.04 -8.29 1.25
N LEU A 7 -1.24 -8.63 1.42
CA LEU A 7 -2.24 -7.75 2.00
C LEU A 7 -2.61 -8.18 3.42
N ASN A 8 -2.98 -7.21 4.25
CA ASN A 8 -3.63 -7.43 5.54
C ASN A 8 -2.86 -8.36 6.49
N THR A 9 -1.54 -8.19 6.60
CA THR A 9 -0.68 -9.07 7.42
C THR A 9 -0.74 -8.73 8.93
N GLN A 10 -1.91 -8.32 9.42
CA GLN A 10 -2.13 -7.85 10.79
C GLN A 10 -2.95 -8.85 11.62
N GLU A 11 -2.89 -8.71 12.95
CA GLU A 11 -3.77 -9.42 13.89
C GLU A 11 -5.25 -8.99 13.77
N PRO A 12 -6.21 -9.87 14.08
CA PRO A 12 -7.62 -9.53 14.14
C PRO A 12 -7.89 -8.31 15.04
N ASN A 13 -8.78 -7.41 14.61
CA ASN A 13 -9.13 -6.16 15.29
C ASN A 13 -8.01 -5.09 15.40
N SER A 14 -6.88 -5.27 14.72
CA SER A 14 -5.87 -4.21 14.60
C SER A 14 -6.43 -2.99 13.86
N LYS A 15 -6.09 -1.79 14.37
CA LYS A 15 -6.33 -0.51 13.69
C LYS A 15 -5.19 -0.13 12.74
N ILE A 16 -4.16 -0.96 12.63
CA ILE A 16 -2.97 -0.72 11.82
C ILE A 16 -2.75 -1.90 10.89
N VAL A 17 -3.01 -1.68 9.60
CA VAL A 17 -2.85 -2.67 8.54
C VAL A 17 -1.48 -2.52 7.91
N PHE A 18 -0.85 -3.66 7.67
CA PHE A 18 0.40 -3.76 6.92
C PHE A 18 0.14 -4.44 5.58
N ASN A 19 0.56 -3.77 4.51
CA ASN A 19 0.58 -4.31 3.15
C ASN A 19 2.02 -4.23 2.63
N THR A 20 2.45 -5.22 1.86
CA THR A 20 3.77 -5.23 1.23
C THR A 20 3.66 -5.58 -0.25
N ILE A 21 4.34 -4.80 -1.09
CA ILE A 21 4.56 -5.14 -2.50
C ILE A 21 6.02 -5.55 -2.65
N ILE A 22 6.28 -6.77 -3.11
CA ILE A 22 7.62 -7.31 -3.30
C ILE A 22 7.89 -7.40 -4.79
N PHE A 23 8.96 -6.74 -5.24
CA PHE A 23 9.52 -6.85 -6.59
C PHE A 23 10.83 -7.63 -6.57
N ASP A 24 11.38 -7.88 -7.75
CA ASP A 24 12.63 -8.63 -7.92
C ASP A 24 13.86 -7.90 -7.36
N SER A 25 13.80 -6.58 -7.11
CA SER A 25 14.94 -5.77 -6.65
C SER A 25 14.70 -4.98 -5.37
N PHE A 26 13.44 -4.77 -4.98
CA PHE A 26 13.09 -4.02 -3.78
C PHE A 26 11.70 -4.41 -3.27
N LYS A 27 11.36 -3.96 -2.07
CA LYS A 27 10.02 -4.10 -1.50
C LYS A 27 9.50 -2.76 -0.99
N ILE A 28 8.18 -2.60 -1.06
CA ILE A 28 7.47 -1.43 -0.57
C ILE A 28 6.61 -1.88 0.60
N ASN A 29 6.89 -1.35 1.79
CA ASN A 29 6.03 -1.55 2.94
C ASN A 29 5.07 -0.38 3.08
N ILE A 30 3.79 -0.70 3.21
CA ILE A 30 2.70 0.26 3.30
C ILE A 30 2.02 0.02 4.65
N VAL A 31 1.80 1.12 5.37
CA VAL A 31 1.14 1.13 6.67
C VAL A 31 -0.11 1.98 6.55
N GLU A 32 -1.24 1.38 6.84
CA GLU A 32 -2.53 2.05 6.91
C GLU A 32 -3.00 2.11 8.35
N ARG A 33 -3.57 3.25 8.75
CA ARG A 33 -4.20 3.44 10.06
C ARG A 33 -5.68 3.70 9.88
N TYR A 34 -6.50 2.90 10.55
CA TYR A 34 -7.94 3.02 10.56
C TYR A 34 -8.44 3.59 11.89
N ILE A 35 -9.52 4.37 11.82
CA ILE A 35 -10.28 4.84 12.96
C ILE A 35 -11.70 4.26 12.92
N GLY A 36 -12.35 4.21 14.08
CA GLY A 36 -13.65 3.55 14.26
C GLY A 36 -13.56 2.24 15.04
N SER A 37 -14.72 1.68 15.38
CA SER A 37 -14.89 0.35 15.99
C SER A 37 -15.31 -0.67 14.93
N ALA A 38 -15.19 -1.99 15.16
CA ALA A 38 -15.69 -2.99 14.21
C ALA A 38 -17.21 -2.86 13.87
N LYS A 39 -17.99 -2.19 14.73
CA LYS A 39 -19.42 -1.91 14.53
C LYS A 39 -19.68 -0.71 13.60
N SER A 40 -18.73 0.19 13.45
CA SER A 40 -18.76 1.32 12.53
C SER A 40 -17.81 1.01 11.37
N ARG A 41 -18.20 1.16 10.10
CA ARG A 41 -17.27 0.87 8.99
C ARG A 41 -15.91 1.55 9.24
N PRO A 42 -14.81 0.77 9.42
CA PRO A 42 -13.51 1.35 9.75
C PRO A 42 -13.10 2.31 8.63
N THR A 43 -12.69 3.51 9.01
CA THR A 43 -12.35 4.57 8.06
C THR A 43 -10.84 4.72 8.02
N LEU A 44 -10.25 4.60 6.83
CA LEU A 44 -8.83 4.83 6.60
C LEU A 44 -8.52 6.31 6.88
N CYS A 45 -7.69 6.57 7.87
CA CYS A 45 -7.34 7.91 8.33
C CYS A 45 -5.94 8.33 7.88
N GLU A 46 -5.02 7.37 7.74
CA GLU A 46 -3.66 7.65 7.32
C GLU A 46 -3.09 6.48 6.53
N ALA A 47 -2.33 6.79 5.49
CA ALA A 47 -1.53 5.84 4.75
C ALA A 47 -0.12 6.40 4.55
N LEU A 48 0.89 5.58 4.82
CA LEU A 48 2.29 5.89 4.59
C LEU A 48 2.99 4.69 3.99
N PHE A 49 4.07 4.92 3.25
CA PHE A 49 4.90 3.85 2.71
C PHE A 49 6.40 4.13 2.87
N LYS A 50 7.17 3.05 2.81
CA LYS A 50 8.63 3.04 2.82
C LYS A 50 9.13 2.05 1.76
N VAL A 51 10.27 2.35 1.17
CA VAL A 51 10.96 1.45 0.25
C VAL A 51 12.15 0.82 0.95
N ARG A 52 12.36 -0.48 0.74
CA ARG A 52 13.50 -1.24 1.24
C ARG A 52 14.15 -2.05 0.13
N THR A 53 15.45 -2.30 0.28
CA THR A 53 16.12 -3.35 -0.48
C THR A 53 15.58 -4.73 -0.08
N LEU A 54 15.94 -5.78 -0.83
CA LEU A 54 15.59 -7.15 -0.46
C LEU A 54 16.18 -7.54 0.92
N ASP A 55 17.38 -7.03 1.24
CA ASP A 55 18.07 -7.21 2.53
C ASP A 55 17.56 -6.28 3.65
N ASP A 56 16.32 -5.80 3.52
CA ASP A 56 15.61 -4.99 4.52
C ASP A 56 16.20 -3.61 4.84
N GLN A 57 17.16 -3.13 4.05
CA GLN A 57 17.75 -1.80 4.23
C GLN A 57 16.77 -0.72 3.74
N LEU A 58 16.53 0.30 4.57
CA LEU A 58 15.66 1.42 4.21
C LEU A 58 16.32 2.29 3.15
N VAL A 59 15.61 2.52 2.05
CA VAL A 59 16.02 3.48 1.02
C VAL A 59 15.66 4.89 1.50
N GLN A 60 16.57 5.84 1.35
CA GLN A 60 16.29 7.24 1.66
C GLN A 60 15.58 7.92 0.49
N ARG A 61 14.68 8.85 0.81
CA ARG A 61 14.03 9.73 -0.16
C ARG A 61 15.00 10.85 -0.56
N ARG A 62 14.65 11.53 -1.65
CA ARG A 62 15.39 12.70 -2.15
C ARG A 62 15.49 13.85 -1.13
N ASP A 63 14.54 13.93 -0.20
CA ASP A 63 14.48 14.96 0.85
C ASP A 63 15.16 14.52 2.17
N GLY A 64 15.86 13.38 2.19
CA GLY A 64 16.51 12.82 3.39
C GLY A 64 15.56 12.09 4.36
N ASN A 65 14.25 12.07 4.10
CA ASN A 65 13.30 11.28 4.90
C ASN A 65 13.26 9.81 4.43
N THR A 66 12.78 8.91 5.28
CA THR A 66 12.67 7.47 4.92
C THR A 66 11.26 7.03 4.56
N ARG A 67 10.24 7.86 4.85
CA ARG A 67 8.82 7.56 4.64
C ARG A 67 8.14 8.62 3.80
N VAL A 68 7.17 8.18 3.02
CA VAL A 68 6.22 9.04 2.31
C VAL A 68 4.86 8.89 2.97
N LYS A 69 4.21 10.02 3.30
CA LYS A 69 2.80 10.03 3.71
C LYS A 69 1.95 10.39 2.50
N ILE A 70 0.94 9.58 2.20
CA ILE A 70 -0.01 9.83 1.10
C ILE A 70 -1.03 10.87 1.60
N LYS A 71 -1.25 11.95 0.83
CA LYS A 71 -2.06 13.11 1.23
C LYS A 71 -2.84 13.67 0.05
N GLY A 72 -3.87 14.49 0.32
CA GLY A 72 -4.65 15.19 -0.70
C GLY A 72 -5.33 14.24 -1.68
N ASP A 73 -5.36 14.60 -2.95
CA ASP A 73 -6.02 13.81 -4.01
C ASP A 73 -5.41 12.40 -4.18
N ASP A 74 -4.11 12.25 -3.93
CA ASP A 74 -3.45 10.95 -3.91
C ASP A 74 -4.00 10.07 -2.78
N PHE A 75 -4.38 10.66 -1.63
CA PHE A 75 -4.96 9.89 -0.52
C PHE A 75 -6.38 9.42 -0.82
N GLU A 76 -7.19 10.27 -1.45
CA GLU A 76 -8.54 9.88 -1.90
C GLU A 76 -8.47 8.75 -2.94
N THR A 77 -7.55 8.86 -3.88
CA THR A 77 -7.27 7.81 -4.88
C THR A 77 -6.83 6.51 -4.21
N TYR A 78 -5.85 6.59 -3.32
CA TYR A 78 -5.36 5.44 -2.56
C TYR A 78 -6.49 4.76 -1.76
N GLN A 79 -7.35 5.55 -1.11
CA GLN A 79 -8.47 5.03 -0.33
C GLN A 79 -9.47 4.27 -1.21
N GLY A 80 -9.73 4.75 -2.43
CA GLY A 80 -10.56 4.03 -3.41
C GLY A 80 -9.97 2.67 -3.79
N LEU A 81 -8.67 2.65 -4.12
CA LEU A 81 -7.95 1.42 -4.49
C LEU A 81 -7.90 0.41 -3.32
N SER A 82 -7.57 0.88 -2.12
CA SER A 82 -7.53 0.03 -0.91
C SER A 82 -8.90 -0.57 -0.56
N ARG A 83 -10.00 0.18 -0.76
CA ARG A 83 -11.36 -0.35 -0.60
C ARG A 83 -11.68 -1.45 -1.62
N MET A 84 -11.23 -1.29 -2.87
CA MET A 84 -11.44 -2.28 -3.92
C MET A 84 -10.75 -3.61 -3.57
N LEU A 85 -9.50 -3.55 -3.11
CA LEU A 85 -8.73 -4.73 -2.65
C LEU A 85 -9.36 -5.46 -1.46
N ASN A 86 -10.14 -4.75 -0.64
CA ASN A 86 -10.82 -5.34 0.51
C ASN A 86 -12.27 -5.77 0.21
N SER A 87 -12.75 -5.56 -1.01
CA SER A 87 -14.13 -5.83 -1.41
C SER A 87 -14.43 -7.33 -1.57
N TYR A 88 -15.71 -7.68 -1.50
CA TYR A 88 -16.17 -9.05 -1.78
C TYR A 88 -15.86 -9.46 -3.23
N GLU A 89 -16.00 -8.54 -4.19
CA GLU A 89 -15.72 -8.85 -5.59
C GLU A 89 -14.27 -9.23 -5.82
N TYR A 90 -13.33 -8.50 -5.22
CA TYR A 90 -11.91 -8.84 -5.24
C TYR A 90 -11.63 -10.25 -4.71
N LYS A 91 -12.31 -10.65 -3.62
CA LYS A 91 -12.12 -11.97 -3.00
C LYS A 91 -12.68 -13.12 -3.83
N ASN A 92 -13.69 -12.88 -4.67
CA ASN A 92 -14.46 -13.93 -5.33
C ASN A 92 -14.37 -13.93 -6.87
N LYS A 93 -13.87 -12.86 -7.51
CA LYS A 93 -13.73 -12.75 -8.97
C LYS A 93 -12.27 -12.67 -9.40
N LEU A 94 -11.78 -13.74 -10.04
CA LEU A 94 -10.36 -13.91 -10.39
C LEU A 94 -9.84 -12.84 -11.38
N LEU A 95 -10.64 -12.46 -12.38
CA LEU A 95 -10.26 -11.45 -13.38
C LEU A 95 -10.17 -10.05 -12.76
N SER A 96 -11.22 -9.64 -12.03
CA SER A 96 -11.27 -8.36 -11.31
C SER A 96 -10.14 -8.22 -10.28
N ARG A 97 -9.67 -9.32 -9.70
CA ARG A 97 -8.56 -9.33 -8.75
C ARG A 97 -7.26 -8.85 -9.39
N LYS A 98 -6.94 -9.34 -10.60
CA LYS A 98 -5.71 -8.96 -11.31
C LYS A 98 -5.69 -7.48 -11.66
N ASP A 99 -6.82 -6.96 -12.15
CA ASP A 99 -6.94 -5.55 -12.53
C ASP A 99 -6.81 -4.65 -11.29
N ALA A 100 -7.49 -4.99 -10.19
CA ALA A 100 -7.40 -4.26 -8.92
C ALA A 100 -5.98 -4.29 -8.31
N ASP A 101 -5.31 -5.45 -8.34
CA ASP A 101 -3.92 -5.58 -7.89
C ASP A 101 -3.01 -4.69 -8.74
N GLN A 102 -3.20 -4.70 -10.06
CA GLN A 102 -2.40 -3.94 -11.00
C GLN A 102 -2.57 -2.42 -10.81
N ASP A 103 -3.81 -1.93 -10.69
CA ASP A 103 -4.09 -0.50 -10.48
C ASP A 103 -3.49 0.00 -9.16
N TYR A 104 -3.62 -0.79 -8.09
CA TYR A 104 -3.02 -0.48 -6.80
C TYR A 104 -1.48 -0.43 -6.87
N VAL A 105 -0.86 -1.43 -7.50
CA VAL A 105 0.61 -1.51 -7.62
C VAL A 105 1.16 -0.37 -8.47
N HIS A 106 0.53 -0.06 -9.60
CA HIS A 106 0.94 1.05 -10.47
C HIS A 106 0.85 2.40 -9.76
N PHE A 107 -0.24 2.64 -9.01
CA PHE A 107 -0.38 3.85 -8.23
C PHE A 107 0.77 4.01 -7.22
N ILE A 108 1.10 2.94 -6.48
CA ILE A 108 2.18 2.98 -5.49
C ILE A 108 3.55 3.15 -6.16
N LEU A 109 3.80 2.50 -7.30
CA LEU A 109 5.04 2.67 -8.05
C LEU A 109 5.22 4.11 -8.54
N ARG A 110 4.17 4.73 -9.06
CA ARG A 110 4.19 6.16 -9.42
C ARG A 110 4.63 6.98 -8.21
N MET A 111 4.04 6.73 -7.04
CA MET A 111 4.40 7.45 -5.81
C MET A 111 5.86 7.19 -5.40
N VAL A 112 6.39 5.97 -5.58
CA VAL A 112 7.80 5.66 -5.35
C VAL A 112 8.70 6.46 -6.28
N ILE A 113 8.47 6.41 -7.59
CA ILE A 113 9.30 7.10 -8.60
C ILE A 113 9.33 8.62 -8.37
N MET A 114 8.22 9.20 -7.89
CA MET A 114 8.14 10.62 -7.57
C MET A 114 8.91 11.01 -6.30
N ASN A 115 9.12 10.09 -5.36
CA ASN A 115 9.64 10.39 -4.02
C ASN A 115 11.02 9.82 -3.72
N TYR A 116 11.45 8.80 -4.45
CA TYR A 116 12.71 8.10 -4.26
C TYR A 116 13.61 8.27 -5.50
N ASP A 117 14.91 8.22 -5.26
CA ASP A 117 15.88 8.11 -6.33
C ASP A 117 16.25 6.64 -6.49
N LEU A 118 15.60 6.00 -7.46
CA LEU A 118 15.90 4.62 -7.85
C LEU A 118 16.96 4.72 -8.95
N ASN A 119 18.22 4.88 -8.56
CA ASN A 119 19.36 4.79 -9.48
C ASN A 119 19.67 3.34 -9.81
#